data_AF-A0A090S3H1-F1
#
_entry.id   AF-A0A090S3H1-F1
#
_cell.length_a   1.000
_cell.length_b   1.000
_cell.length_c   1.000
_cell.angle_alpha   90.00
_cell.angle_beta   90.00
_cell.angle_gamma   90.00
#
_symmetry.space_group_name_H-M   'P 1'
#
loop_
_entity.id
_entity.type
_entity.pdbx_description
1 polymer ?
#
loop_
_entity_poly.entity_id
_entity_poly.type
_entity_poly.pdbx_seq_one_letter_code
_entity_poly.pdbx_strand_id
1 'polypeptide(L)'
;MLLKLSSFDPLDCVLLANAISVLVIILASSVTLPKIYFTGLKLDYILFGKLTSYSLPLFISSLMMWVLYSSDQYILKLFSNYDELGYYAAAYKLSAPLLLMQVIISTFWVPLSFKWAEAKAPKHYYERVINFTSISLFVVFLLLMAASELIIKILGDEYSSAIDIFIYLLAYPIFYVLSEVATVGISIARKTKYLVFITAICAAINITMNLHLVPQFGAKGAAVSTAVTFLVYFYMRLFFAKRAWVSLDSRSSLLMSIGVMIMLYTSEFANELVLPISIISMVISVCLYSYMERSFVLSSFLQLKKNFLIVEMILLVDY
;
A
#
# COMPACT_ATOMS: atom_id res chain seq x y z
N MET A 1 3.31 -33.58 22.20
CA MET A 1 4.02 -32.94 21.06
C MET A 1 3.86 -31.41 21.06
N LEU A 2 2.68 -30.87 21.39
CA LEU A 2 2.45 -29.41 21.52
C LEU A 2 3.20 -28.73 22.69
N LEU A 3 3.56 -29.47 23.75
CA LEU A 3 4.28 -28.95 24.92
C LEU A 3 5.80 -28.72 24.72
N LYS A 4 6.38 -29.12 23.56
CA LYS A 4 7.80 -28.88 23.23
C LYS A 4 8.01 -27.72 22.25
N LEU A 5 6.93 -27.09 21.78
CA LEU A 5 7.01 -25.90 20.92
C LEU A 5 7.06 -24.59 21.72
N SER A 6 6.86 -24.64 23.05
CA SER A 6 6.98 -23.46 23.92
C SER A 6 8.41 -23.07 24.27
N SER A 7 9.41 -23.90 23.91
CA SER A 7 10.83 -23.63 24.14
C SER A 7 11.53 -23.00 22.94
N PHE A 8 10.85 -22.90 21.79
CA PHE A 8 11.38 -22.19 20.63
C PHE A 8 10.92 -20.75 20.69
N ASP A 9 11.84 -19.83 20.46
CA ASP A 9 11.46 -18.44 20.27
C ASP A 9 10.44 -18.37 19.12
N PRO A 10 9.38 -17.53 19.22
CA PRO A 10 8.38 -17.39 18.16
C PRO A 10 9.01 -17.09 16.78
N LEU A 11 10.18 -16.45 16.78
CA LEU A 11 10.97 -16.18 15.60
C LEU A 11 11.46 -17.48 14.90
N ASP A 12 11.96 -18.45 15.67
CA ASP A 12 12.47 -19.72 15.15
C ASP A 12 11.35 -20.55 14.53
N CYS A 13 10.17 -20.53 15.15
CA CYS A 13 8.97 -21.17 14.62
C CYS A 13 8.57 -20.59 13.25
N VAL A 14 8.62 -19.26 13.09
CA VAL A 14 8.31 -18.58 11.82
C VAL A 14 9.38 -18.90 10.75
N LEU A 15 10.65 -18.91 11.13
CA LEU A 15 11.75 -19.25 10.22
C LEU A 15 11.65 -20.70 9.73
N LEU A 16 11.36 -21.64 10.62
CA LEU A 16 11.14 -23.05 10.26
C LEU A 16 9.91 -23.21 9.36
N ALA A 17 8.80 -22.52 9.67
CA ALA A 17 7.59 -22.57 8.85
C ALA A 17 7.85 -22.04 7.42
N ASN A 18 8.59 -20.94 7.28
CA ASN A 18 8.98 -20.40 5.98
C ASN A 18 9.91 -21.35 5.22
N ALA A 19 10.90 -21.95 5.89
CA ALA A 19 11.79 -22.92 5.28
C ALA A 19 11.05 -24.17 4.76
N ILE A 20 10.11 -24.70 5.56
CA ILE A 20 9.25 -25.82 5.17
C ILE A 20 8.37 -25.41 3.98
N SER A 21 7.80 -24.21 3.99
CA SER A 21 6.96 -23.71 2.89
C SER A 21 7.74 -23.65 1.56
N VAL A 22 8.97 -23.15 1.59
CA VAL A 22 9.85 -23.11 0.40
C VAL A 22 10.19 -24.52 -0.09
N LEU A 23 10.51 -25.45 0.82
CA LEU A 23 10.76 -26.85 0.47
C LEU A 23 9.55 -27.51 -0.19
N VAL A 24 8.35 -27.27 0.34
CA VAL A 24 7.10 -27.78 -0.23
C VAL A 24 6.85 -27.20 -1.61
N ILE A 25 7.11 -25.90 -1.84
CA ILE A 25 6.97 -25.28 -3.16
C ILE A 25 7.96 -25.89 -4.15
N ILE A 26 9.22 -26.12 -3.75
CA ILE A 26 10.22 -26.76 -4.60
C ILE A 26 9.78 -28.17 -4.98
N LEU A 27 9.32 -28.97 -4.02
CA LEU A 27 8.82 -30.33 -4.25
C LEU A 27 7.54 -30.35 -5.10
N ALA A 28 6.59 -29.46 -4.84
CA ALA A 28 5.37 -29.36 -5.63
C ALA A 28 5.66 -28.94 -7.08
N SER A 29 6.59 -27.99 -7.28
CA SER A 29 7.01 -27.54 -8.60
C SER A 29 7.74 -28.65 -9.37
N SER A 30 8.54 -29.50 -8.71
CA SER A 30 9.21 -30.62 -9.35
C SER A 30 8.27 -31.75 -9.75
N VAL A 31 7.12 -31.89 -9.07
CA VAL A 31 6.07 -32.88 -9.39
C VAL A 31 5.10 -32.38 -10.47
N THR A 32 4.76 -31.08 -10.47
CA THR A 32 3.78 -30.48 -11.39
C THR A 32 4.37 -30.03 -12.73
N LEU A 33 5.68 -29.77 -12.81
CA LEU A 33 6.33 -29.55 -14.10
C LEU A 33 6.19 -30.82 -14.96
N PRO A 34 5.66 -30.74 -16.19
CA PRO A 34 5.50 -31.91 -17.04
C PRO A 34 6.85 -32.63 -17.17
N LYS A 35 6.85 -33.97 -17.03
CA LYS A 35 8.02 -34.87 -17.25
C LYS A 35 8.75 -34.63 -18.59
N ILE A 36 8.18 -33.83 -19.48
CA ILE A 36 8.67 -33.43 -20.81
C ILE A 36 9.96 -32.57 -20.73
N TYR A 37 10.26 -31.88 -19.62
CA TYR A 37 11.49 -31.06 -19.48
C TYR A 37 12.60 -31.70 -18.65
N PHE A 38 12.37 -32.86 -18.01
CA PHE A 38 13.34 -33.50 -17.12
C PHE A 38 14.26 -34.52 -17.80
N THR A 39 14.43 -34.42 -19.13
CA THR A 39 15.45 -35.19 -19.86
C THR A 39 16.79 -34.47 -19.85
N GLY A 40 17.41 -34.46 -18.66
CA GLY A 40 18.76 -33.97 -18.42
C GLY A 40 18.80 -32.58 -17.81
N LEU A 41 19.31 -32.49 -16.57
CA LEU A 41 19.73 -31.24 -15.91
C LEU A 41 20.96 -30.68 -16.65
N LYS A 42 20.77 -30.17 -17.86
CA LYS A 42 21.77 -29.32 -18.50
C LYS A 42 21.55 -27.92 -17.96
N LEU A 43 22.36 -27.54 -16.97
CA LEU A 43 22.44 -26.16 -16.49
C LEU A 43 22.93 -25.28 -17.65
N ASP A 44 22.00 -24.57 -18.28
CA ASP A 44 22.33 -23.49 -19.19
C ASP A 44 22.85 -22.32 -18.35
N TYR A 45 24.17 -22.22 -18.22
CA TYR A 45 24.85 -21.16 -17.46
C TYR A 45 24.51 -19.76 -17.97
N ILE A 46 24.17 -19.61 -19.26
CA ILE A 46 23.79 -18.34 -19.87
C ILE A 46 22.39 -17.95 -19.41
N LEU A 47 21.44 -18.89 -19.44
CA LEU A 47 20.09 -18.67 -18.94
C LEU A 47 20.09 -18.45 -17.42
N PHE A 48 20.87 -19.24 -16.67
CA PHE A 48 21.04 -19.09 -15.23
C PHE A 48 21.60 -17.71 -14.86
N GLY A 49 22.63 -17.24 -15.56
CA GLY A 49 23.18 -15.90 -15.36
C GLY A 49 22.14 -14.79 -15.61
N LYS A 50 21.33 -14.90 -16.66
CA LYS A 50 20.24 -13.94 -16.96
C LYS A 50 19.14 -13.96 -15.90
N LEU A 51 18.70 -15.14 -15.46
CA LEU A 51 17.68 -15.28 -14.43
C LEU A 51 18.18 -14.77 -13.09
N THR A 52 19.39 -15.13 -12.67
CA THR A 52 19.98 -14.66 -11.40
C THR A 52 20.19 -13.15 -11.41
N SER A 53 20.63 -12.57 -12.54
CA SER A 53 20.79 -11.11 -12.67
C SER A 53 19.46 -10.35 -12.54
N TYR A 54 18.34 -10.97 -12.92
CA TYR A 54 17.00 -10.40 -12.76
C TYR A 54 16.42 -10.63 -11.36
N SER A 55 16.58 -11.84 -10.82
CA SER A 55 15.98 -12.26 -9.54
C SER A 55 16.73 -11.76 -8.32
N LEU A 56 18.07 -11.63 -8.38
CA LEU A 56 18.87 -11.18 -7.24
C LEU A 56 18.51 -9.74 -6.78
N PRO A 57 18.34 -8.75 -7.68
CA PRO A 57 17.85 -7.43 -7.30
C PRO A 57 16.47 -7.46 -6.64
N LEU A 58 15.55 -8.30 -7.15
CA LEU A 58 14.22 -8.45 -6.57
C LEU A 58 14.28 -9.07 -5.16
N PHE A 59 15.11 -10.09 -4.97
CA PHE A 59 15.36 -10.69 -3.65
C PHE A 59 15.89 -9.65 -2.65
N ILE A 60 16.88 -8.85 -3.06
CA ILE A 60 17.40 -7.76 -2.22
C ILE A 60 16.29 -6.75 -1.89
N SER A 61 15.46 -6.37 -2.87
CA SER A 61 14.32 -5.48 -2.63
C SER A 61 13.35 -6.05 -1.59
N SER A 62 13.05 -7.36 -1.67
CA SER A 62 12.17 -8.03 -0.71
C SER A 62 12.75 -8.05 0.69
N LEU A 63 14.06 -8.28 0.83
CA LEU A 63 14.75 -8.17 2.13
C LEU A 63 14.67 -6.76 2.69
N MET A 64 14.91 -5.73 1.87
CA MET A 64 14.81 -4.34 2.30
C MET A 64 13.37 -3.96 2.71
N MET A 65 12.35 -4.48 2.01
CA MET A 65 10.95 -4.31 2.44
C MET A 65 10.66 -5.00 3.78
N TRP A 66 11.20 -6.20 4.00
CA TRP A 66 11.04 -6.89 5.29
C TRP A 66 11.68 -6.10 6.44
N VAL A 67 12.88 -5.55 6.21
CA VAL A 67 13.54 -4.62 7.15
C VAL A 67 12.62 -3.43 7.43
N LEU A 68 12.05 -2.81 6.39
CA LEU A 68 11.11 -1.68 6.50
C LEU A 68 9.87 -1.99 7.36
N TYR A 69 9.34 -3.21 7.28
CA TYR A 69 8.17 -3.61 8.05
C TYR A 69 8.48 -4.02 9.49
N SER A 70 9.71 -4.42 9.77
CA SER A 70 10.08 -5.00 11.07
C SER A 70 10.91 -4.04 11.92
N SER A 71 11.61 -3.09 11.31
CA SER A 71 12.47 -2.09 11.96
C SER A 71 11.77 -1.37 13.11
N ASP A 72 10.53 -0.92 12.89
CA ASP A 72 9.74 -0.19 13.88
C ASP A 72 9.63 -0.98 15.20
N GLN A 73 9.26 -2.26 15.12
CA GLN A 73 9.05 -3.12 16.28
C GLN A 73 10.37 -3.44 17.00
N TYR A 74 11.45 -3.68 16.25
CA TYR A 74 12.76 -3.90 16.85
C TYR A 74 13.27 -2.67 17.58
N ILE A 75 13.13 -1.48 16.98
CA ILE A 75 13.57 -0.22 17.59
C ILE A 75 12.69 0.11 18.81
N LEU A 76 11.37 -0.07 18.73
CA LEU A 76 10.49 0.07 19.89
C LEU A 76 10.87 -0.86 21.04
N LYS A 77 11.21 -2.13 20.73
CA LYS A 77 11.66 -3.08 21.76
C LYS A 77 12.97 -2.67 22.44
N LEU A 78 13.86 -1.98 21.72
CA LEU A 78 15.17 -1.58 22.23
C LEU A 78 15.14 -0.25 22.98
N PHE A 79 14.31 0.70 22.54
CA PHE A 79 14.34 2.09 23.00
C PHE A 79 13.05 2.55 23.70
N SER A 80 12.03 1.69 23.80
CA SER A 80 10.75 2.00 24.44
C SER A 80 10.29 0.87 25.37
N ASN A 81 9.11 1.06 25.97
CA ASN A 81 8.51 0.11 26.91
C ASN A 81 7.69 -0.97 26.19
N TYR A 82 7.45 -2.10 26.87
CA TYR A 82 6.62 -3.19 26.34
C TYR A 82 5.18 -2.77 26.05
N ASP A 83 4.64 -1.81 26.80
CA ASP A 83 3.30 -1.26 26.57
C ASP A 83 3.22 -0.53 25.23
N GLU A 84 4.19 0.33 24.92
CA GLU A 84 4.30 1.05 23.64
C GLU A 84 4.42 0.08 22.45
N LEU A 85 5.25 -0.97 22.61
CA LEU A 85 5.35 -2.03 21.60
C LEU A 85 4.00 -2.74 21.41
N GLY A 86 3.26 -2.99 22.50
CA GLY A 86 1.92 -3.57 22.48
C GLY A 86 0.91 -2.68 21.75
N TYR A 87 0.87 -1.38 22.06
CA TYR A 87 0.00 -0.43 21.42
C TYR A 87 0.31 -0.29 19.92
N TYR A 88 1.59 -0.23 19.54
CA TYR A 88 2.01 -0.23 18.14
C TYR A 88 1.57 -1.49 17.41
N ALA A 89 1.76 -2.66 18.02
CA ALA A 89 1.34 -3.93 17.42
C ALA A 89 -0.17 -4.01 17.24
N ALA A 90 -0.97 -3.47 18.18
CA ALA A 90 -2.41 -3.36 18.04
C ALA A 90 -2.80 -2.42 16.90
N ALA A 91 -2.21 -1.21 16.84
CA ALA A 91 -2.41 -0.25 15.77
C ALA A 91 -2.07 -0.84 14.39
N TYR A 92 -0.95 -1.56 14.28
CA TYR A 92 -0.51 -2.21 13.06
C TYR A 92 -1.53 -3.27 12.60
N LYS A 93 -2.06 -4.08 13.52
CA LYS A 93 -3.13 -5.05 13.22
C LYS A 93 -4.41 -4.38 12.74
N LEU A 94 -4.80 -3.25 13.33
CA LEU A 94 -5.96 -2.46 12.88
C LEU A 94 -5.76 -1.92 11.45
N SER A 95 -4.52 -1.59 11.08
CA SER A 95 -4.19 -1.12 9.71
C SER A 95 -4.09 -2.24 8.67
N ALA A 96 -3.88 -3.48 9.08
CA ALA A 96 -3.61 -4.61 8.17
C ALA A 96 -4.70 -4.84 7.10
N PRO A 97 -6.01 -4.69 7.35
CA PRO A 97 -7.04 -4.80 6.31
C PRO A 97 -6.84 -3.83 5.14
N LEU A 98 -6.28 -2.64 5.39
CA LEU A 98 -6.01 -1.67 4.32
C LEU A 98 -4.91 -2.17 3.37
N LEU A 99 -3.98 -3.01 3.85
CA LEU A 99 -2.97 -3.64 3.00
C LEU A 99 -3.57 -4.66 2.02
N LEU A 100 -4.78 -5.17 2.27
CA LEU A 100 -5.48 -6.00 1.29
C LEU A 100 -5.83 -5.21 0.04
N MET A 101 -6.07 -3.90 0.14
CA MET A 101 -6.25 -3.04 -1.04
C MET A 101 -5.00 -3.03 -1.92
N GLN A 102 -3.82 -3.09 -1.32
CA GLN A 102 -2.57 -3.16 -2.07
C GLN A 102 -2.51 -4.46 -2.87
N VAL A 103 -2.87 -5.59 -2.25
CA VAL A 103 -2.91 -6.90 -2.95
C VAL A 103 -3.90 -6.88 -4.11
N ILE A 104 -5.09 -6.28 -3.92
CA ILE A 104 -6.11 -6.15 -4.97
C ILE A 104 -5.56 -5.34 -6.14
N ILE A 105 -4.93 -4.18 -5.86
CA ILE A 105 -4.28 -3.37 -6.88
C ILE A 105 -3.18 -4.17 -7.58
N SER A 106 -2.23 -4.77 -6.87
CA SER A 106 -1.13 -5.51 -7.51
C SER A 106 -1.63 -6.70 -8.34
N THR A 107 -2.74 -7.34 -7.97
CA THR A 107 -3.30 -8.50 -8.70
C THR A 107 -4.06 -8.10 -9.96
N PHE A 108 -4.79 -6.99 -9.94
CA PHE A 108 -5.62 -6.55 -11.08
C PHE A 108 -4.92 -5.51 -11.95
N TRP A 109 -4.33 -4.49 -11.33
CA TRP A 109 -3.76 -3.33 -12.02
C TRP A 109 -2.51 -3.69 -12.81
N VAL A 110 -1.60 -4.47 -12.23
CA VAL A 110 -0.35 -4.85 -12.88
C VAL A 110 -0.59 -5.58 -14.22
N PRO A 111 -1.34 -6.70 -14.29
CA PRO A 111 -1.56 -7.39 -15.56
C PRO A 111 -2.37 -6.54 -16.56
N LEU A 112 -3.36 -5.77 -16.08
CA LEU A 112 -4.12 -4.86 -16.94
C LEU A 112 -3.20 -3.80 -17.59
N SER A 113 -2.29 -3.23 -16.80
CA SER A 113 -1.35 -2.22 -17.26
C SER A 113 -0.39 -2.73 -18.34
N PHE A 114 0.06 -3.99 -18.23
CA PHE A 114 0.88 -4.66 -19.24
C PHE A 114 0.08 -4.94 -20.53
N LYS A 115 -1.15 -5.45 -20.40
CA LYS A 115 -2.04 -5.68 -21.56
C LYS A 115 -2.32 -4.37 -22.33
N TRP A 116 -2.56 -3.28 -21.61
CA TRP A 116 -2.73 -1.96 -22.20
C TRP A 116 -1.45 -1.43 -22.85
N ALA A 117 -0.28 -1.75 -22.30
CA ALA A 117 0.99 -1.33 -22.87
C ALA A 117 1.26 -2.03 -24.20
N GLU A 118 0.99 -3.33 -24.28
CA GLU A 118 1.06 -4.13 -25.51
C GLU A 118 0.07 -3.63 -26.57
N ALA A 119 -1.15 -3.31 -26.16
CA ALA A 119 -2.19 -2.75 -27.02
C ALA A 119 -1.97 -1.27 -27.40
N LYS A 120 -0.89 -0.64 -26.92
CA LYS A 120 -0.62 0.81 -27.09
C LYS A 120 -1.80 1.68 -26.68
N ALA A 121 -2.47 1.29 -25.59
CA ALA A 121 -3.61 2.00 -25.06
C ALA A 121 -3.24 3.46 -24.75
N PRO A 122 -4.19 4.39 -24.91
CA PRO A 122 -3.91 5.79 -24.70
C PRO A 122 -3.60 6.07 -23.22
N LYS A 123 -2.66 6.99 -23.00
CA LYS A 123 -2.15 7.39 -21.70
C LYS A 123 -3.25 7.72 -20.67
N HIS A 124 -4.34 8.37 -21.11
CA HIS A 124 -5.42 8.81 -20.23
C HIS A 124 -6.14 7.65 -19.51
N TYR A 125 -6.05 6.41 -20.01
CA TYR A 125 -6.57 5.24 -19.29
C TYR A 125 -5.80 4.98 -18.00
N TYR A 126 -4.48 5.15 -18.04
CA TYR A 126 -3.63 4.99 -16.86
C TYR A 126 -3.84 6.12 -15.85
N GLU A 127 -3.93 7.35 -16.34
CA GLU A 127 -4.20 8.53 -15.51
C GLU A 127 -5.54 8.39 -14.78
N ARG A 128 -6.57 7.88 -15.47
CA ARG A 128 -7.87 7.63 -14.85
C ARG A 128 -7.80 6.63 -13.70
N VAL A 129 -7.06 5.53 -13.85
CA VAL A 129 -6.93 4.54 -12.77
C VAL A 129 -6.13 5.12 -11.58
N ILE A 130 -5.07 5.88 -11.85
CA ILE A 130 -4.30 6.59 -10.82
C ILE A 130 -5.20 7.55 -10.05
N ASN A 131 -5.93 8.41 -10.78
CA ASN A 131 -6.81 9.40 -10.18
C ASN A 131 -7.93 8.76 -9.37
N PHE A 132 -8.65 7.80 -9.96
CA PHE A 132 -9.74 7.09 -9.30
C PHE A 132 -9.27 6.37 -8.03
N THR A 133 -8.15 5.64 -8.11
CA THR A 133 -7.59 4.94 -6.95
C THR A 133 -7.18 5.93 -5.86
N SER A 134 -6.57 7.05 -6.24
CA SER A 134 -6.09 8.05 -5.28
C SER A 134 -7.23 8.64 -4.47
N ILE A 135 -8.33 9.00 -5.13
CA ILE A 135 -9.50 9.58 -4.47
C ILE A 135 -10.23 8.54 -3.63
N SER A 136 -10.38 7.32 -4.15
CA SER A 136 -11.02 6.23 -3.40
C SER A 136 -10.28 5.97 -2.08
N LEU A 137 -8.94 5.92 -2.12
CA LEU A 137 -8.12 5.75 -0.92
C LEU A 137 -8.21 6.94 0.04
N PHE A 138 -8.29 8.16 -0.49
CA PHE A 138 -8.46 9.34 0.35
C PHE A 138 -9.82 9.37 1.03
N VAL A 139 -10.89 8.97 0.35
CA VAL A 139 -12.21 8.83 0.98
C VAL A 139 -12.16 7.78 2.10
N VAL A 140 -11.51 6.64 1.86
CA VAL A 140 -11.33 5.59 2.88
C VAL A 140 -10.55 6.12 4.09
N PHE A 141 -9.47 6.89 3.86
CA PHE A 141 -8.71 7.55 4.92
C PHE A 141 -9.60 8.43 5.81
N LEU A 142 -10.39 9.29 5.17
CA LEU A 142 -11.26 10.23 5.88
C LEU A 142 -12.36 9.53 6.66
N LEU A 143 -12.97 8.49 6.08
CA LEU A 143 -13.98 7.68 6.77
C LEU A 143 -13.39 7.01 8.01
N LEU A 144 -12.17 6.48 7.92
CA LEU A 144 -11.53 5.83 9.07
C LEU A 144 -11.08 6.83 10.14
N MET A 145 -10.60 8.02 9.74
CA MET A 145 -10.32 9.09 10.70
C MET A 145 -11.59 9.57 11.40
N ALA A 146 -12.69 9.77 10.67
CA ALA A 146 -13.97 10.17 11.24
C ALA A 146 -14.58 9.08 12.15
N ALA A 147 -14.30 7.82 11.84
CA ALA A 147 -14.77 6.68 12.63
C ALA A 147 -13.85 6.34 13.82
N SER A 148 -12.74 7.06 14.06
CA SER A 148 -11.78 6.72 15.12
C SER A 148 -12.43 6.64 16.51
N GLU A 149 -13.30 7.60 16.86
CA GLU A 149 -14.05 7.57 18.12
C GLU A 149 -15.02 6.39 18.24
N LEU A 150 -15.65 6.01 17.12
CA LEU A 150 -16.54 4.85 17.07
C LEU A 150 -15.72 3.55 17.24
N ILE A 151 -14.53 3.49 16.66
CA ILE A 151 -13.59 2.38 16.81
C ILE A 151 -13.19 2.24 18.29
N ILE A 152 -12.89 3.34 19.00
CA ILE A 152 -12.62 3.32 20.46
C ILE A 152 -13.80 2.72 21.22
N LYS A 153 -15.02 3.20 20.96
CA LYS A 153 -16.24 2.72 21.64
C LYS A 153 -16.52 1.23 21.41
N ILE A 154 -16.16 0.69 20.25
CA ILE A 154 -16.37 -0.73 19.92
C ILE A 154 -15.31 -1.61 20.58
N LEU A 155 -14.04 -1.18 20.58
CA LEU A 155 -12.92 -1.96 21.12
C LEU A 155 -12.76 -1.82 22.64
N GLY A 156 -13.30 -0.75 23.23
CA GLY A 156 -13.18 -0.41 24.64
C GLY A 156 -12.05 0.59 24.91
N ASP A 157 -12.16 1.32 26.02
CA ASP A 157 -11.25 2.42 26.38
C ASP A 157 -9.78 1.98 26.55
N GLU A 158 -9.55 0.69 26.83
CA GLU A 158 -8.21 0.09 26.90
C GLU A 158 -7.43 0.19 25.57
N TYR A 159 -8.13 0.37 24.43
CA TYR A 159 -7.52 0.53 23.11
C TYR A 159 -7.28 2.00 22.70
N SER A 160 -7.62 2.98 23.55
CA SER A 160 -7.49 4.40 23.20
C SER A 160 -6.08 4.75 22.71
N SER A 161 -5.04 4.34 23.44
CA SER A 161 -3.64 4.61 23.05
C SER A 161 -3.26 3.98 21.70
N ALA A 162 -3.78 2.78 21.42
CA ALA A 162 -3.53 2.10 20.14
C ALA A 162 -4.24 2.82 18.98
N ILE A 163 -5.40 3.44 19.23
CA ILE A 163 -6.17 4.15 18.21
C ILE A 163 -5.52 5.50 17.88
N ASP A 164 -4.96 6.18 18.87
CA ASP A 164 -4.17 7.39 18.63
C ASP A 164 -2.98 7.09 17.72
N ILE A 165 -2.26 5.99 17.96
CA ILE A 165 -1.15 5.54 17.09
C ILE A 165 -1.65 5.12 15.71
N PHE A 166 -2.79 4.43 15.65
CA PHE A 166 -3.40 3.96 14.41
C PHE A 166 -3.70 5.09 13.43
N ILE A 167 -4.12 6.26 13.90
CA ILE A 167 -4.39 7.43 13.04
C ILE A 167 -3.15 7.82 12.23
N TYR A 168 -1.97 7.91 12.88
CA TYR A 168 -0.71 8.22 12.20
C TYR A 168 -0.28 7.08 11.28
N LEU A 169 -0.47 5.84 11.73
CA LEU A 169 -0.09 4.66 10.96
C LEU A 169 -0.99 4.45 9.73
N LEU A 170 -2.20 5.02 9.71
CA LEU A 170 -3.17 4.88 8.61
C LEU A 170 -2.64 5.45 7.29
N ALA A 171 -1.75 6.44 7.35
CA ALA A 171 -1.12 7.03 6.18
C ALA A 171 -0.21 6.04 5.43
N TYR A 172 0.42 5.10 6.13
CA TYR A 172 1.29 4.09 5.52
C TYR A 172 0.59 3.26 4.43
N PRO A 173 -0.49 2.50 4.71
CA PRO A 173 -1.11 1.64 3.71
C PRO A 173 -1.63 2.45 2.51
N ILE A 174 -2.11 3.68 2.73
CA ILE A 174 -2.57 4.55 1.64
C ILE A 174 -1.43 4.95 0.71
N PHE A 175 -0.33 5.46 1.26
CA PHE A 175 0.83 5.82 0.45
C PHE A 175 1.43 4.60 -0.23
N TYR A 176 1.38 3.43 0.42
CA TYR A 176 1.84 2.20 -0.20
C TYR A 176 1.00 1.81 -1.41
N VAL A 177 -0.33 1.80 -1.30
CA VAL A 177 -1.22 1.50 -2.44
C VAL A 177 -1.06 2.53 -3.56
N LEU A 178 -1.01 3.82 -3.23
CA LEU A 178 -0.75 4.89 -4.20
C LEU A 178 0.57 4.66 -4.95
N SER A 179 1.60 4.22 -4.24
CA SER A 179 2.91 3.93 -4.82
C SER A 179 2.87 2.74 -5.77
N GLU A 180 2.07 1.71 -5.49
CA GLU A 180 1.91 0.55 -6.37
C GLU A 180 1.24 0.94 -7.69
N VAL A 181 0.21 1.79 -7.65
CA VAL A 181 -0.44 2.26 -8.87
C VAL A 181 0.54 3.10 -9.72
N ALA A 182 1.33 3.95 -9.07
CA ALA A 182 2.33 4.79 -9.74
C ALA A 182 3.53 4.00 -10.32
N THR A 183 3.84 2.83 -9.74
CA THR A 183 5.03 2.03 -10.10
C THR A 183 4.94 1.41 -11.51
N VAL A 184 3.75 1.36 -12.11
CA VAL A 184 3.51 0.78 -13.44
C VAL A 184 4.49 1.28 -14.50
N GLY A 185 4.87 2.57 -14.49
CA GLY A 185 5.85 3.09 -15.45
C GLY A 185 7.23 2.45 -15.34
N ILE A 186 7.67 2.10 -14.13
CA ILE A 186 8.95 1.41 -13.88
C ILE A 186 8.88 -0.03 -14.38
N SER A 187 7.76 -0.71 -14.08
CA SER A 187 7.52 -2.11 -14.44
C SER A 187 7.41 -2.32 -15.94
N ILE A 188 6.63 -1.47 -16.64
CA ILE A 188 6.50 -1.50 -18.10
C ILE A 188 7.86 -1.24 -18.77
N ALA A 189 8.65 -0.29 -18.26
CA ALA A 189 9.98 0.01 -18.77
C ALA A 189 11.05 -1.04 -18.41
N ARG A 190 10.70 -2.08 -17.63
CA ARG A 190 11.62 -3.11 -17.12
C ARG A 190 12.83 -2.56 -16.35
N LYS A 191 12.68 -1.40 -15.70
CA LYS A 191 13.76 -0.73 -14.93
C LYS A 191 13.67 -1.06 -13.43
N THR A 192 13.55 -2.36 -13.11
CA THR A 192 13.37 -2.85 -11.73
C THR A 192 14.51 -2.46 -10.77
N LYS A 193 15.70 -2.14 -11.27
CA LYS A 193 16.81 -1.58 -10.48
C LYS A 193 16.42 -0.32 -9.71
N TYR A 194 15.49 0.49 -10.24
CA TYR A 194 14.99 1.66 -9.51
C TYR A 194 14.22 1.25 -8.26
N LEU A 195 13.47 0.15 -8.27
CA LEU A 195 12.73 -0.32 -7.10
C LEU A 195 13.67 -0.70 -5.95
N VAL A 196 14.78 -1.36 -6.27
CA VAL A 196 15.81 -1.72 -5.28
C VAL A 196 16.41 -0.47 -4.65
N PHE A 197 16.81 0.49 -5.47
CA PHE A 197 17.39 1.75 -5.02
C PHE A 197 16.42 2.55 -4.13
N ILE A 198 15.17 2.68 -4.55
CA ILE A 198 14.13 3.39 -3.80
C ILE A 198 13.87 2.71 -2.45
N THR A 199 13.73 1.39 -2.44
CA THR A 199 13.45 0.63 -1.22
C THR A 199 14.62 0.70 -0.24
N ALA A 200 15.86 0.62 -0.73
CA ALA A 200 17.05 0.76 0.13
C ALA A 200 17.13 2.14 0.78
N ILE A 201 16.86 3.22 0.02
CA ILE A 201 16.82 4.58 0.58
C ILE A 201 15.72 4.71 1.62
N CYS A 202 14.54 4.19 1.34
CA CYS A 202 13.41 4.28 2.27
C CYS A 202 13.67 3.46 3.54
N ALA A 203 14.30 2.29 3.44
CA ALA A 203 14.72 1.52 4.62
C ALA A 203 15.73 2.30 5.48
N ALA A 204 16.70 2.97 4.85
CA ALA A 204 17.63 3.83 5.58
C ALA A 204 16.91 4.99 6.27
N ILE A 205 16.01 5.69 5.56
CA ILE A 205 15.21 6.79 6.13
C ILE A 205 14.38 6.32 7.31
N ASN A 206 13.67 5.20 7.17
CA ASN A 206 12.83 4.65 8.24
C ASN A 206 13.67 4.29 9.47
N ILE A 207 14.81 3.62 9.31
CA ILE A 207 15.67 3.27 10.45
C ILE A 207 16.20 4.55 11.12
N THR A 208 16.70 5.52 10.36
CA THR A 208 17.22 6.77 10.90
C THR A 208 16.13 7.57 11.63
N MET A 209 14.95 7.70 11.03
CA MET A 209 13.82 8.41 11.65
C MET A 209 13.35 7.69 12.91
N ASN A 210 13.24 6.36 12.89
CA ASN A 210 12.87 5.59 14.08
C ASN A 210 13.89 5.76 15.21
N LEU A 211 15.19 5.69 14.92
CA LEU A 211 16.23 5.88 15.94
C LEU A 211 16.19 7.26 16.60
N HIS A 212 15.69 8.29 15.91
CA HIS A 212 15.54 9.63 16.48
C HIS A 212 14.19 9.87 17.15
N LEU A 213 13.09 9.41 16.54
CA LEU A 213 11.73 9.70 17.00
C LEU A 213 11.25 8.74 18.09
N VAL A 214 11.61 7.45 18.02
CA VAL A 214 11.14 6.44 18.99
C VAL A 214 11.61 6.74 20.41
N PRO A 215 12.87 7.14 20.68
CA PRO A 215 13.29 7.47 22.04
C PRO A 215 12.54 8.67 22.65
N GLN A 216 11.98 9.56 21.82
CA GLN A 216 11.29 10.77 22.27
C GLN A 216 9.77 10.61 22.32
N PHE A 217 9.20 9.87 21.37
CA PHE A 217 7.75 9.80 21.13
C PHE A 217 7.19 8.36 21.15
N GLY A 218 7.99 7.35 21.51
CA GLY A 218 7.54 5.97 21.61
C GLY A 218 6.90 5.43 20.31
N ALA A 219 5.78 4.72 20.44
CA ALA A 219 5.06 4.11 19.33
C ALA A 219 4.49 5.13 18.34
N LYS A 220 4.12 6.33 18.82
CA LYS A 220 3.71 7.44 17.96
C LYS A 220 4.85 7.89 17.06
N GLY A 221 6.07 7.98 17.61
CA GLY A 221 7.28 8.27 16.84
C GLY A 221 7.54 7.25 15.73
N ALA A 222 7.32 5.96 16.01
CA ALA A 222 7.41 4.90 15.01
C ALA A 222 6.37 5.06 13.89
N ALA A 223 5.11 5.30 14.25
CA ALA A 223 4.04 5.50 13.27
C ALA A 223 4.30 6.71 12.34
N VAL A 224 4.80 7.81 12.88
CA VAL A 224 5.18 9.00 12.10
C VAL A 224 6.37 8.71 11.19
N SER A 225 7.40 8.01 11.68
CA SER A 225 8.56 7.56 10.88
C SER A 225 8.10 6.75 9.66
N THR A 226 7.17 5.82 9.87
CA THR A 226 6.64 4.96 8.82
C THR A 226 5.78 5.73 7.83
N ALA A 227 4.87 6.60 8.31
CA ALA A 227 4.07 7.46 7.44
C ALA A 227 4.94 8.33 6.51
N VAL A 228 5.97 9.00 7.08
CA VAL A 228 6.90 9.84 6.30
C VAL A 228 7.72 9.00 5.34
N THR A 229 8.18 7.82 5.76
CA THR A 229 8.95 6.95 4.87
C THR A 229 8.12 6.51 3.66
N PHE A 230 6.86 6.11 3.86
CA PHE A 230 6.00 5.69 2.76
C PHE A 230 5.54 6.86 1.88
N LEU A 231 5.46 8.07 2.43
CA LEU A 231 5.32 9.29 1.63
C LEU A 231 6.53 9.46 0.68
N VAL A 232 7.75 9.37 1.20
CA VAL A 232 8.98 9.42 0.39
C VAL A 232 8.99 8.28 -0.64
N TYR A 233 8.61 7.07 -0.24
CA TYR A 233 8.52 5.91 -1.11
C TYR A 233 7.59 6.15 -2.30
N PHE A 234 6.40 6.72 -2.05
CA PHE A 234 5.45 7.12 -3.08
C PHE A 234 6.04 8.15 -4.04
N TYR A 235 6.63 9.24 -3.53
CA TYR A 235 7.20 10.30 -4.36
C TYR A 235 8.39 9.83 -5.20
N MET A 236 9.27 9.01 -4.64
CA MET A 236 10.38 8.43 -5.36
C MET A 236 9.90 7.50 -6.48
N ARG A 237 8.94 6.61 -6.21
CA ARG A 237 8.34 5.74 -7.24
C ARG A 237 7.68 6.56 -8.34
N LEU A 238 6.94 7.61 -7.99
CA LEU A 238 6.33 8.51 -8.95
C LEU A 238 7.38 9.20 -9.83
N PHE A 239 8.45 9.73 -9.23
CA PHE A 239 9.55 10.38 -9.96
C PHE A 239 10.24 9.43 -10.94
N PHE A 240 10.64 8.24 -10.47
CA PHE A 240 11.32 7.25 -11.31
C PHE A 240 10.38 6.65 -12.37
N ALA A 241 9.09 6.50 -12.09
CA ALA A 241 8.10 6.08 -13.09
C ALA A 241 7.98 7.09 -14.24
N LYS A 242 7.89 8.39 -13.92
CA LYS A 242 7.87 9.47 -14.92
C LYS A 242 9.15 9.49 -15.76
N ARG A 243 10.30 9.24 -15.14
CA ARG A 243 11.61 9.14 -15.83
C ARG A 243 11.75 7.88 -16.68
N ALA A 244 11.13 6.78 -16.28
CA ALA A 244 11.31 5.49 -16.92
C ALA A 244 10.46 5.32 -18.19
N TRP A 245 9.25 5.87 -18.21
CA TRP A 245 8.28 5.65 -19.28
C TRP A 245 7.61 6.94 -19.77
N VAL A 246 6.46 7.30 -19.20
CA VAL A 246 5.66 8.46 -19.62
C VAL A 246 5.18 9.21 -18.38
N SER A 247 5.19 10.55 -18.44
CA SER A 247 4.71 11.38 -17.34
C SER A 247 3.19 11.32 -17.22
N LEU A 248 2.65 10.41 -16.41
CA LEU A 248 1.23 10.33 -16.08
C LEU A 248 0.81 11.51 -15.19
N ASP A 249 -0.37 12.09 -15.47
CA ASP A 249 -1.00 13.04 -14.56
C ASP A 249 -1.27 12.35 -13.22
N SER A 250 -0.72 12.95 -12.17
CA SER A 250 -0.73 12.44 -10.79
C SER A 250 -1.11 13.54 -9.81
N ARG A 251 -1.73 14.64 -10.29
CA ARG A 251 -2.10 15.80 -9.48
C ARG A 251 -3.03 15.43 -8.34
N SER A 252 -3.98 14.53 -8.59
CA SER A 252 -4.88 14.01 -7.56
C SER A 252 -4.09 13.36 -6.42
N SER A 253 -3.16 12.44 -6.73
CA SER A 253 -2.32 11.76 -5.73
C SER A 253 -1.48 12.75 -4.91
N LEU A 254 -0.98 13.82 -5.55
CA LEU A 254 -0.25 14.90 -4.86
C LEU A 254 -1.17 15.65 -3.89
N LEU A 255 -2.33 16.10 -4.35
CA LEU A 255 -3.32 16.80 -3.53
C LEU A 255 -3.80 15.94 -2.36
N MET A 256 -4.05 14.65 -2.59
CA MET A 256 -4.44 13.72 -1.52
C MET A 256 -3.32 13.52 -0.51
N SER A 257 -2.05 13.42 -0.96
CA SER A 257 -0.93 13.31 -0.01
C SER A 257 -0.78 14.53 0.89
N ILE A 258 -1.02 15.73 0.35
CA ILE A 258 -1.07 16.97 1.12
C ILE A 258 -2.26 16.93 2.09
N GLY A 259 -3.44 16.49 1.63
CA GLY A 259 -4.63 16.34 2.46
C GLY A 259 -4.41 15.39 3.65
N VAL A 260 -3.78 14.24 3.42
CA VAL A 260 -3.42 13.29 4.49
C VAL A 260 -2.49 13.95 5.51
N MET A 261 -1.44 14.65 5.06
CA MET A 261 -0.50 15.32 5.96
C MET A 261 -1.14 16.44 6.77
N ILE A 262 -2.03 17.23 6.16
CA ILE A 262 -2.79 18.27 6.86
C ILE A 262 -3.66 17.64 7.94
N MET A 263 -4.34 16.53 7.62
CA MET A 263 -5.19 15.82 8.58
C MET A 263 -4.42 15.31 9.79
N LEU A 264 -3.29 14.65 9.55
CA LEU A 264 -2.41 14.16 10.60
C LEU A 264 -1.89 15.31 11.49
N TYR A 265 -1.63 16.48 10.91
CA TYR A 265 -1.26 17.66 11.68
C TYR A 265 -2.44 18.18 12.51
N THR A 266 -3.63 18.28 11.93
CA THR A 266 -4.83 18.79 12.63
C THR A 266 -5.30 17.89 13.76
N SER A 267 -5.13 16.57 13.65
CA SER A 267 -5.45 15.63 14.72
C SER A 267 -4.60 15.82 15.97
N GLU A 268 -3.42 16.45 15.85
CA GLU A 268 -2.58 16.78 16.99
C GLU A 268 -3.14 17.96 17.82
N PHE A 269 -3.78 18.93 17.17
CA PHE A 269 -4.11 20.23 17.78
C PHE A 269 -5.59 20.41 18.13
N ALA A 270 -6.51 19.71 17.47
CA ALA A 270 -7.94 19.96 17.65
C ALA A 270 -8.81 18.74 17.35
N ASN A 271 -8.90 17.80 18.31
CA ASN A 271 -9.74 16.60 18.20
C ASN A 271 -11.20 16.93 17.82
N GLU A 272 -11.80 17.97 18.40
CA GLU A 272 -13.17 18.39 18.06
C GLU A 272 -13.34 18.91 16.62
N LEU A 273 -12.25 19.37 15.99
CA LEU A 273 -12.26 19.88 14.61
C LEU A 273 -11.91 18.80 13.57
N VAL A 274 -11.45 17.62 13.98
CA VAL A 274 -11.08 16.53 13.05
C VAL A 274 -12.27 16.10 12.19
N LEU A 275 -13.45 15.94 12.79
CA LEU A 275 -14.66 15.54 12.08
C LEU A 275 -15.11 16.59 11.04
N PRO A 276 -15.31 17.89 11.37
CA PRO A 276 -15.69 18.88 10.36
C PRO A 276 -14.61 19.08 9.30
N ILE A 277 -13.31 19.06 9.65
CA ILE A 277 -12.23 19.19 8.67
C ILE A 277 -12.22 17.99 7.72
N SER A 278 -12.39 16.77 8.23
CA SER A 278 -12.46 15.56 7.39
C SER A 278 -13.63 15.62 6.41
N ILE A 279 -14.81 16.06 6.83
CA ILE A 279 -15.98 16.27 5.95
C ILE A 279 -15.67 17.31 4.87
N ILE A 280 -15.12 18.47 5.25
CA ILE A 280 -14.77 19.53 4.29
C ILE A 280 -13.76 19.03 3.25
N SER A 281 -12.71 18.34 3.70
CA SER A 281 -11.71 17.77 2.80
C SER A 281 -12.28 16.69 1.88
N MET A 282 -13.25 15.89 2.36
CA MET A 282 -13.94 14.88 1.56
C MET A 282 -14.69 15.57 0.41
N VAL A 283 -15.45 16.61 0.74
CA VAL A 283 -16.21 17.39 -0.24
C VAL A 283 -15.26 18.03 -1.26
N ILE A 284 -14.18 18.67 -0.81
CA ILE A 284 -13.18 19.28 -1.69
C ILE A 284 -12.57 18.24 -2.64
N SER A 285 -12.19 17.06 -2.13
CA SER A 285 -11.61 15.99 -2.95
C SER A 285 -12.58 15.43 -3.99
N VAL A 286 -13.86 15.28 -3.64
CA VAL A 286 -14.91 14.88 -4.58
C VAL A 286 -15.18 15.96 -5.63
N CYS A 287 -15.20 17.24 -5.24
CA CYS A 287 -15.35 18.36 -6.15
C CYS A 287 -14.16 18.47 -7.12
N LEU A 288 -12.93 18.33 -6.63
CA LEU A 288 -11.71 18.34 -7.44
C LEU A 288 -11.70 17.18 -8.43
N TYR A 289 -12.11 15.98 -8.01
CA TYR A 289 -12.27 14.85 -8.94
C TYR A 289 -13.29 15.14 -10.03
N SER A 290 -14.47 15.63 -9.63
CA SER A 290 -15.56 15.95 -10.55
C SER A 290 -15.17 17.03 -11.55
N TYR A 291 -14.29 17.96 -11.14
CA TYR A 291 -13.69 18.95 -12.01
C TYR A 291 -12.64 18.35 -12.97
N MET A 292 -11.72 17.53 -12.45
CA MET A 292 -10.65 16.90 -13.25
C MET A 292 -11.19 15.92 -14.29
N GLU A 293 -12.20 15.15 -13.94
CA GLU A 293 -12.83 14.13 -14.81
C GLU A 293 -14.21 14.61 -15.32
N ARG A 294 -14.40 15.92 -15.48
CA ARG A 294 -15.70 16.51 -15.86
C ARG A 294 -16.32 15.84 -17.09
N SER A 295 -15.52 15.50 -18.10
CA SER A 295 -15.98 14.81 -19.32
C SER A 295 -16.52 13.39 -19.05
N PHE A 296 -15.90 12.65 -18.14
CA PHE A 296 -16.29 11.29 -17.77
C PHE A 296 -17.46 11.27 -16.78
N VAL A 297 -17.47 12.19 -15.81
CA VAL A 297 -18.62 12.35 -14.89
C VAL A 297 -19.86 12.73 -15.70
N LEU A 298 -19.73 13.64 -16.67
CA LEU A 298 -20.82 13.99 -17.58
C LEU A 298 -21.28 12.77 -18.39
N SER A 299 -20.35 11.99 -18.97
CA SER A 299 -20.73 10.81 -19.77
C SER A 299 -21.41 9.73 -18.93
N SER A 300 -20.92 9.49 -17.70
CA SER A 300 -21.51 8.51 -16.78
C SER A 300 -22.88 8.96 -16.29
N PHE A 301 -23.06 10.25 -16.01
CA PHE A 301 -24.34 10.83 -15.62
C PHE A 301 -25.35 10.80 -16.78
N LEU A 302 -24.92 11.06 -18.00
CA LEU A 302 -25.74 10.92 -19.21
C LEU A 302 -26.15 9.46 -19.45
N GLN A 303 -25.25 8.50 -19.18
CA GLN A 303 -25.52 7.08 -19.33
C GLN A 303 -26.48 6.55 -18.26
N LEU A 304 -26.34 7.01 -17.01
CA LEU A 304 -27.30 6.75 -15.93
C LEU A 304 -28.68 7.36 -16.24
N LYS A 305 -28.73 8.61 -16.70
CA LYS A 305 -29.98 9.26 -17.12
C LYS A 305 -30.65 8.50 -18.28
N LYS A 306 -29.86 8.01 -19.23
CA LYS A 306 -30.35 7.20 -20.35
C LYS A 306 -30.92 5.86 -19.86
N ASN A 307 -30.24 5.18 -18.94
CA ASN A 307 -30.75 3.94 -18.34
C ASN A 307 -32.02 4.18 -17.51
N PHE A 308 -32.10 5.30 -16.78
CA PHE A 308 -33.28 5.65 -15.99
C PHE A 308 -34.50 5.96 -16.87
N LEU A 309 -34.30 6.71 -17.97
CA LEU A 309 -35.34 6.97 -18.97
C LEU A 309 -35.84 5.70 -19.67
N ILE A 310 -34.95 4.73 -19.91
CA ILE A 310 -35.34 3.43 -20.48
C ILE A 310 -36.22 2.65 -19.49
N VAL A 311 -35.90 2.68 -18.20
CA VAL A 311 -36.72 2.04 -17.15
C VAL A 311 -38.09 2.72 -17.01
N GLU A 312 -38.15 4.05 -17.05
CA GLU A 312 -39.42 4.79 -17.09
C GLU A 312 -40.27 4.47 -18.34
N MET A 313 -39.65 4.37 -19.52
CA MET A 313 -40.38 3.97 -20.74
C MET A 313 -40.92 2.54 -20.66
N ILE A 314 -40.18 1.60 -20.06
CA ILE A 314 -40.65 0.22 -19.87
C ILE A 314 -41.86 0.20 -18.92
N LEU A 315 -41.80 0.94 -17.80
CA LEU A 315 -42.90 1.01 -16.83
C LEU A 315 -44.17 1.70 -17.36
N LEU A 316 -44.04 2.58 -18.37
CA LEU A 316 -45.18 3.26 -19.00
C LEU A 316 -45.82 2.46 -20.15
N VAL A 317 -45.18 1.39 -20.64
CA VAL A 317 -45.71 0.50 -21.69
C VAL A 317 -46.51 -0.67 -21.10
N ASP A 318 -46.34 -0.95 -19.80
CA ASP A 318 -47.04 -2.01 -19.06
C ASP A 318 -48.36 -1.53 -18.37
N TYR A 319 -48.87 -0.33 -18.70
CA TYR A 319 -50.19 0.19 -18.31
C TYR A 319 -51.04 0.52 -19.53
#